data_AF-A0AAU1KGC2-F1
#
_entry.id   AF-A0AAU1KGC2-F1
#
_cell.length_a   1.000
_cell.length_b   1.000
_cell.length_c   1.000
_cell.angle_alpha   90.00
_cell.angle_beta   90.00
_cell.angle_gamma   90.00
#
_symmetry.space_group_name_H-M   'P 1'
#
loop_
_entity.id
_entity.type
_entity.pdbx_description
1 polymer ?
#
loop_
_entity_poly.entity_id
_entity_poly.type
_entity_poly.pdbx_seq_one_letter_code
_entity_poly.pdbx_strand_id
1 'polypeptide(L)'
;MDETTFTYELRVPAAANADEGWEKPAHSGEMTTWGGTAHDLGRLVLARWRETCPAKYEGLPAVVEVHSENGRHAVIDNPAPVHGPTLALECAIEEAQMADLAHDVKRQELAEAMQDARRFDGLSDRNIEHRVRHVLTPNEARGILGDGKS
;
A
#
# COMPACT_ATOMS: atom_id res chain seq x y z
N MET A 1 3.35 19.41 4.50
CA MET A 1 2.94 18.00 4.40
C MET A 1 2.75 17.76 2.94
N ASP A 2 3.51 16.83 2.36
CA ASP A 2 3.31 16.47 0.95
C ASP A 2 1.87 15.96 0.78
N GLU A 3 1.14 16.52 -0.18
CA GLU A 3 -0.22 16.09 -0.50
C GLU A 3 -0.15 14.64 -0.95
N THR A 4 -0.74 13.74 -0.17
CA THR A 4 -0.78 12.30 -0.50
C THR A 4 -2.09 12.03 -1.23
N THR A 5 -2.00 11.45 -2.43
CA THR A 5 -3.19 11.02 -3.15
C THR A 5 -3.68 9.68 -2.62
N PHE A 6 -4.95 9.63 -2.22
CA PHE A 6 -5.63 8.40 -1.85
C PHE A 6 -6.62 7.97 -2.92
N THR A 7 -6.62 6.69 -3.25
CA THR A 7 -7.67 6.05 -4.04
C THR A 7 -8.51 5.17 -3.13
N TYR A 8 -9.80 5.06 -3.43
CA TYR A 8 -10.68 4.18 -2.68
C TYR A 8 -11.66 3.43 -3.58
N GLU A 9 -12.05 2.26 -3.12
CA GLU A 9 -13.05 1.40 -3.73
C GLU A 9 -14.04 0.93 -2.68
N LEU A 10 -15.33 1.16 -2.95
CA LEU A 10 -16.43 0.65 -2.14
C LEU A 10 -16.99 -0.61 -2.81
N ARG A 11 -17.03 -1.70 -2.05
CA ARG A 11 -17.49 -3.01 -2.49
C ARG A 11 -18.70 -3.45 -1.67
N VAL A 12 -19.65 -4.08 -2.36
CA VAL A 12 -20.84 -4.72 -1.80
C VAL A 12 -20.88 -6.19 -2.27
N PRO A 13 -21.68 -7.07 -1.66
CA PRO A 13 -21.79 -8.46 -2.09
C PRO A 13 -22.04 -8.62 -3.59
N ALA A 14 -21.30 -9.53 -4.22
CA ALA A 14 -21.32 -9.74 -5.67
C ALA A 14 -22.72 -10.01 -6.23
N ALA A 15 -23.58 -10.70 -5.47
CA ALA A 15 -24.96 -10.97 -5.87
C ALA A 15 -25.78 -9.69 -6.11
N ALA A 16 -25.50 -8.62 -5.36
CA ALA A 16 -26.18 -7.34 -5.52
C ALA A 16 -25.56 -6.48 -6.63
N ASN A 17 -24.27 -6.67 -6.90
CA ASN A 17 -23.51 -5.92 -7.90
C ASN A 17 -23.44 -6.60 -9.28
N ALA A 18 -24.17 -7.70 -9.48
CA ALA A 18 -24.07 -8.54 -10.67
C ALA A 18 -24.33 -7.77 -11.99
N ASP A 19 -25.15 -6.71 -11.94
CA ASP A 19 -25.50 -5.88 -13.10
C ASP A 19 -24.35 -4.95 -13.55
N GLU A 20 -23.42 -4.60 -12.67
CA GLU A 20 -22.26 -3.74 -12.99
C GLU A 20 -21.00 -4.57 -13.35
N GLY A 21 -21.12 -5.89 -13.25
CA GLY A 21 -20.04 -6.84 -13.43
C GLY A 21 -19.43 -7.25 -12.09
N TRP A 22 -19.20 -8.55 -11.94
CA TRP A 22 -18.72 -9.20 -10.70
C TRP A 22 -17.42 -8.60 -10.14
N GLU A 23 -16.63 -7.94 -11.01
CA GLU A 23 -15.30 -7.43 -10.69
C GLU A 23 -15.28 -5.94 -10.31
N LYS A 24 -16.32 -5.17 -10.65
CA LYS A 24 -16.29 -3.70 -10.46
C LYS A 24 -16.69 -3.30 -9.04
N PRO A 25 -16.07 -2.26 -8.45
CA PRO A 25 -16.57 -1.69 -7.20
C PRO A 25 -17.91 -0.98 -7.42
N ALA A 26 -18.77 -0.93 -6.40
CA ALA A 26 -20.05 -0.22 -6.44
C ALA A 26 -19.88 1.31 -6.42
N HIS A 27 -18.74 1.78 -5.92
CA HIS A 27 -18.30 3.17 -6.05
C HIS A 27 -16.77 3.21 -5.96
N SER A 28 -16.12 4.12 -6.67
CA SER A 28 -14.69 4.37 -6.50
C SER A 28 -14.40 5.86 -6.65
N GLY A 29 -13.24 6.29 -6.16
CA GLY A 29 -12.82 7.68 -6.30
C GLY A 29 -11.39 7.91 -5.86
N GLU A 30 -10.98 9.17 -6.02
CA GLU A 30 -9.67 9.67 -5.66
C GLU A 30 -9.83 10.91 -4.78
N MET A 31 -8.94 11.08 -3.81
CA MET A 31 -8.88 12.22 -2.91
C MET A 31 -7.44 12.69 -2.77
N THR A 32 -7.14 13.86 -3.35
CA THR A 32 -5.79 14.44 -3.40
C THR A 32 -5.49 15.39 -2.24
N THR A 33 -6.51 15.89 -1.55
CA THR A 33 -6.38 16.90 -0.48
C THR A 33 -6.58 16.31 0.93
N TRP A 34 -6.52 14.98 1.08
CA TRP A 34 -6.75 14.33 2.36
C TRP A 34 -5.51 14.38 3.26
N GLY A 35 -5.64 15.04 4.41
CA GLY A 35 -4.56 15.13 5.42
C GLY A 35 -4.66 14.11 6.56
N GLY A 36 -5.63 13.19 6.53
CA GLY A 36 -5.86 12.19 7.56
C GLY A 36 -5.24 10.82 7.25
N THR A 37 -5.70 9.80 7.97
CA THR A 37 -5.31 8.39 7.77
C THR A 37 -6.16 7.75 6.66
N ALA A 38 -5.67 6.63 6.10
CA ALA A 38 -6.46 5.81 5.18
C ALA A 38 -7.72 5.27 5.87
N HIS A 39 -7.61 4.88 7.15
CA HIS A 39 -8.75 4.43 7.95
C HIS A 39 -9.83 5.50 8.08
N ASP A 40 -9.46 6.74 8.39
CA ASP A 40 -10.41 7.84 8.56
C ASP A 40 -11.10 8.20 7.24
N LEU A 41 -10.38 8.16 6.12
CA LEU A 41 -10.98 8.33 4.80
C LEU A 41 -11.99 7.21 4.51
N GLY A 42 -11.63 5.96 4.77
CA GLY A 42 -12.50 4.82 4.54
C GLY A 42 -13.80 4.89 5.37
N ARG A 43 -13.70 5.30 6.64
CA ARG A 43 -14.88 5.57 7.48
C ARG A 43 -15.75 6.68 6.93
N LEU A 44 -15.14 7.79 6.49
CA LEU A 44 -15.86 8.92 5.91
C LEU A 44 -16.61 8.52 4.64
N VAL A 45 -15.95 7.80 3.74
CA VAL A 45 -16.56 7.30 2.49
C VAL A 45 -17.70 6.35 2.82
N LEU A 46 -17.49 5.39 3.72
CA LEU A 46 -18.52 4.41 4.09
C LEU A 46 -19.72 5.08 4.79
N ALA A 47 -19.48 6.07 5.64
CA ALA A 47 -20.54 6.85 6.29
C ALA A 47 -21.38 7.59 5.25
N ARG A 48 -20.73 8.34 4.35
CA ARG A 48 -21.40 9.08 3.27
C ARG A 48 -22.17 8.16 2.33
N TRP A 49 -21.59 7.02 1.98
CA TRP A 49 -22.27 6.03 1.15
C TRP A 49 -23.57 5.53 1.79
N ARG A 50 -23.57 5.26 3.11
CA ARG A 50 -24.80 4.82 3.79
C ARG A 50 -25.91 5.87 3.76
N GLU A 51 -25.58 7.16 3.70
CA GLU A 51 -26.57 8.24 3.59
C GLU A 51 -27.14 8.38 2.18
N THR A 52 -26.35 8.08 1.15
CA THR A 52 -26.73 8.23 -0.27
C THR A 52 -26.87 6.90 -1.01
N CYS A 53 -26.97 5.80 -0.26
CA CYS A 53 -26.92 4.45 -0.78
C CYS A 53 -28.03 4.21 -1.80
N PRO A 54 -27.72 3.76 -3.02
CA PRO A 54 -28.73 3.32 -3.97
C PRO A 54 -29.64 2.26 -3.34
N ALA A 55 -30.94 2.35 -3.59
CA ALA A 55 -31.95 1.45 -3.00
C ALA A 55 -31.66 -0.05 -3.24
N LYS A 56 -31.01 -0.41 -4.37
CA LYS A 56 -30.60 -1.78 -4.67
C LYS A 56 -29.55 -2.36 -3.71
N TYR A 57 -28.84 -1.51 -2.99
CA TYR A 57 -27.77 -1.89 -2.04
C TYR A 57 -28.15 -1.66 -0.58
N GLU A 58 -29.35 -1.15 -0.32
CA GLU A 58 -29.80 -0.80 1.02
C GLU A 58 -29.82 -2.04 1.94
N GLY A 59 -29.29 -1.89 3.15
CA GLY A 59 -29.21 -2.97 4.15
C GLY A 59 -28.14 -4.04 3.87
N LEU A 60 -27.42 -3.96 2.75
CA LEU A 60 -26.31 -4.88 2.47
C LEU A 60 -25.03 -4.44 3.20
N PRO A 61 -24.17 -5.41 3.59
CA PRO A 61 -22.84 -5.06 4.06
C PRO A 61 -22.06 -4.37 2.93
N ALA A 62 -21.26 -3.37 3.29
CA ALA A 62 -20.39 -2.66 2.37
C ALA A 62 -19.03 -2.47 3.04
N VAL A 63 -17.97 -2.56 2.23
CA VAL A 63 -16.58 -2.41 2.67
C VAL A 63 -15.94 -1.36 1.79
N VAL A 64 -15.13 -0.48 2.38
CA VAL A 64 -14.31 0.49 1.67
C VAL A 64 -12.85 0.10 1.83
N GLU A 65 -12.19 -0.11 0.70
CA GLU A 65 -10.75 -0.27 0.63
C GLU A 65 -10.12 1.05 0.20
N VAL A 66 -9.06 1.47 0.89
CA VAL A 66 -8.36 2.74 0.67
C VAL A 66 -6.89 2.45 0.51
N HIS A 67 -6.27 3.04 -0.51
CA HIS A 67 -4.84 2.94 -0.78
C HIS A 67 -4.26 4.33 -1.05
N SER A 68 -2.96 4.50 -0.84
CA SER A 68 -2.23 5.66 -1.31
C SER A 68 -0.89 5.28 -1.93
N GLU A 69 -0.38 6.16 -2.78
CA GLU A 69 0.91 5.98 -3.46
C GLU A 69 2.11 5.79 -2.52
N ASN A 70 2.02 6.32 -1.30
CA ASN A 70 3.08 6.19 -0.29
C ASN A 70 2.99 4.90 0.53
N GLY A 71 2.07 3.98 0.19
CA GLY A 71 2.00 2.64 0.76
C GLY A 71 0.96 2.43 1.86
N ARG A 72 0.27 3.47 2.33
CA ARG A 72 -0.84 3.27 3.30
C ARG A 72 -1.98 2.48 2.68
N HIS A 73 -2.54 1.57 3.46
CA HIS A 73 -3.65 0.73 3.05
C HIS A 73 -4.58 0.42 4.23
N ALA A 74 -5.89 0.54 4.01
CA ALA A 74 -6.90 0.22 4.99
C ALA A 74 -8.15 -0.40 4.35
N VAL A 75 -8.81 -1.31 5.08
CA VAL A 75 -10.08 -1.93 4.69
C VAL A 75 -11.08 -1.70 5.83
N ILE A 76 -12.18 -1.00 5.53
CA ILE A 76 -13.14 -0.52 6.51
C ILE A 76 -14.53 -1.07 6.21
N ASP A 77 -15.10 -1.80 7.17
CA ASP A 77 -16.47 -2.33 7.12
C ASP A 77 -17.43 -1.66 8.12
N ASN A 78 -16.88 -0.87 9.05
CA ASN A 78 -17.60 -0.13 10.07
C ASN A 78 -17.26 1.38 10.01
N PRO A 79 -18.24 2.26 9.72
CA PRO A 79 -18.02 3.70 9.65
C PRO A 79 -17.97 4.38 11.02
N ALA A 80 -18.23 3.65 12.11
CA ALA A 80 -18.26 4.23 13.44
C ALA A 80 -16.89 4.83 13.81
N PRO A 81 -16.87 5.98 14.50
CA PRO A 81 -15.64 6.49 15.10
C PRO A 81 -15.02 5.45 16.03
N VAL A 82 -13.70 5.35 16.02
CA VAL A 82 -12.96 4.47 16.92
C VAL A 82 -12.43 5.22 18.14
N HIS A 83 -12.20 4.47 19.22
CA HIS A 83 -11.62 5.02 20.44
C HIS A 83 -10.12 5.28 20.27
N GLY A 84 -9.57 6.17 21.10
CA GLY A 84 -8.17 6.62 21.03
C GLY A 84 -7.11 5.50 20.90
N PRO A 85 -7.19 4.39 21.66
CA PRO A 85 -6.23 3.29 21.50
C PRO A 85 -6.29 2.59 20.14
N THR A 86 -7.49 2.40 19.59
CA THR A 86 -7.68 1.83 18.25
C THR A 86 -7.17 2.78 17.18
N LEU A 87 -7.47 4.07 17.30
CA LEU A 87 -6.93 5.09 16.39
C LEU A 87 -5.39 5.08 16.39
N ALA A 88 -4.77 5.00 17.57
CA ALA A 88 -3.32 4.94 17.68
C ALA A 88 -2.73 3.68 17.03
N LEU A 89 -3.40 2.53 17.15
CA LEU A 89 -3.01 1.29 16.48
C LEU A 89 -3.09 1.43 14.95
N GLU A 90 -4.17 2.01 14.44
CA GLU A 90 -4.37 2.22 13.00
C GLU A 90 -3.32 3.15 12.40
N CYS A 91 -3.00 4.25 13.10
CA CYS A 91 -1.88 5.13 12.71
C CYS A 91 -0.55 4.36 12.68
N ALA A 92 -0.27 3.54 13.69
CA ALA A 92 0.96 2.76 13.75
C ALA A 92 1.05 1.71 12.63
N ILE A 93 -0.07 1.10 12.24
CA ILE A 93 -0.15 0.18 11.09
C ILE A 93 0.20 0.93 9.80
N GLU A 94 -0.41 2.10 9.56
CA GLU A 94 -0.15 2.89 8.36
C GLU A 94 1.30 3.40 8.30
N GLU A 95 1.89 3.80 9.43
CA GLU A 95 3.29 4.17 9.51
C GLU A 95 4.23 2.99 9.20
N ALA A 96 3.91 1.79 9.69
CA ALA A 96 4.67 0.58 9.38
C ALA A 96 4.60 0.23 7.89
N GLN A 97 3.42 0.30 7.28
CA GLN A 97 3.24 0.07 5.84
C GLN A 97 4.07 1.04 4.99
N MET A 98 4.10 2.33 5.34
CA MET A 98 4.93 3.31 4.65
C MET A 98 6.42 3.00 4.80
N ALA A 99 6.85 2.59 6.00
CA ALA A 99 8.24 2.26 6.27
C ALA A 99 8.68 1.01 5.50
N ASP A 100 7.81 -0.01 5.42
CA ASP A 100 8.05 -1.24 4.66
C ASP A 100 8.17 -0.94 3.16
N LEU A 101 7.25 -0.16 2.58
CA LEU A 101 7.35 0.24 1.17
C LEU A 101 8.62 1.04 0.91
N ALA A 102 8.94 2.01 1.76
CA ALA A 102 10.17 2.80 1.62
C ALA A 102 11.42 1.91 1.69
N HIS A 103 11.42 0.93 2.58
CA HIS A 103 12.50 -0.06 2.68
C HIS A 103 12.62 -0.86 1.38
N ASP A 104 11.51 -1.39 0.84
CA ASP A 104 11.52 -2.19 -0.39
C ASP A 104 12.01 -1.39 -1.60
N VAL A 105 11.57 -0.14 -1.75
CA VAL A 105 12.08 0.77 -2.79
C VAL A 105 13.59 0.96 -2.65
N LYS A 106 14.10 1.21 -1.43
CA LYS A 106 15.55 1.37 -1.21
C LYS A 106 16.34 0.08 -1.42
N ARG A 107 15.73 -1.07 -1.17
CA ARG A 107 16.34 -2.37 -1.48
C ARG A 107 16.45 -2.59 -2.98
N GLN A 108 15.44 -2.20 -3.74
CA GLN A 108 15.49 -2.25 -5.20
C GLN A 108 16.55 -1.29 -5.77
N GLU A 109 16.56 -0.03 -5.33
CA GLU A 109 17.57 0.96 -5.76
C GLU A 109 19.00 0.47 -5.46
N LEU A 110 19.22 -0.13 -4.27
CA LEU A 110 20.51 -0.71 -3.91
C LEU A 110 20.88 -1.88 -4.84
N ALA A 111 19.93 -2.74 -5.16
CA ALA A 111 20.15 -3.87 -6.06
C ALA A 111 20.55 -3.39 -7.47
N GLU A 112 19.87 -2.38 -8.00
CA GLU A 112 20.19 -1.75 -9.28
C GLU A 112 21.59 -1.12 -9.24
N ALA A 113 21.91 -0.36 -8.19
CA ALA A 113 23.24 0.24 -8.01
C ALA A 113 24.36 -0.82 -7.92
N MET A 114 24.11 -1.96 -7.28
CA MET A 114 25.06 -3.08 -7.24
C MET A 114 25.30 -3.66 -8.64
N GLN A 115 24.25 -3.84 -9.43
CA GLN A 115 24.35 -4.34 -10.81
C GLN A 115 25.10 -3.35 -11.72
N ASP A 116 24.82 -2.06 -11.58
CA ASP A 116 25.48 -1.00 -12.33
C ASP A 116 26.97 -0.91 -11.97
N ALA A 117 27.32 -0.95 -10.68
CA ALA A 117 28.71 -0.94 -10.25
C ALA A 117 29.49 -2.17 -10.76
N ARG A 118 28.83 -3.33 -10.89
CA ARG A 118 29.45 -4.50 -11.54
C ARG A 118 29.66 -4.26 -13.04
N ARG A 119 28.63 -3.76 -13.72
CA ARG A 119 28.57 -3.67 -15.20
C ARG A 119 29.42 -2.54 -15.76
N PHE A 120 29.38 -1.37 -15.13
CA PHE A 120 29.93 -0.13 -15.67
C PHE A 120 31.24 0.28 -15.00
N ASP A 121 31.38 0.02 -13.70
CA ASP A 121 32.62 0.30 -12.95
C ASP A 121 33.57 -0.91 -12.90
N GLY A 122 33.12 -2.08 -13.37
CA GLY A 122 33.90 -3.31 -13.40
C GLY A 122 34.28 -3.83 -12.00
N LEU A 123 33.52 -3.47 -10.96
CA LEU A 123 33.77 -3.97 -9.61
C LEU A 123 33.52 -5.48 -9.56
N SER A 124 34.42 -6.21 -8.90
CA SER A 124 34.21 -7.63 -8.65
C SER A 124 33.11 -7.85 -7.61
N ASP A 125 32.42 -9.00 -7.70
CA ASP A 125 31.35 -9.38 -6.77
C ASP A 125 31.82 -9.29 -5.31
N ARG A 126 33.05 -9.71 -5.00
CA ARG A 126 33.62 -9.61 -3.65
C ARG A 126 33.80 -8.17 -3.17
N ASN A 127 34.14 -7.23 -4.07
CA ASN A 127 34.24 -5.82 -3.72
C ASN A 127 32.87 -5.24 -3.39
N ILE A 128 31.86 -5.60 -4.19
CA ILE A 128 30.47 -5.18 -4.00
C ILE A 128 29.91 -5.78 -2.70
N GLU A 129 30.04 -7.09 -2.49
CA GLU A 129 29.66 -7.78 -1.23
C GLU A 129 30.26 -7.09 0.00
N HIS A 130 31.55 -6.73 -0.06
CA HIS A 130 32.22 -6.05 1.03
C HIS A 130 31.60 -4.67 1.32
N ARG A 131 31.23 -3.90 0.29
CA ARG A 131 30.63 -2.56 0.46
C ARG A 131 29.24 -2.61 1.07
N VAL A 132 28.44 -3.64 0.74
CA VAL A 132 27.04 -3.75 1.19
C VAL A 132 26.85 -4.59 2.46
N ARG A 133 27.93 -5.11 3.05
CA ARG A 133 27.90 -6.07 4.18
C ARG A 133 27.14 -5.66 5.45
N HIS A 134 26.85 -4.36 5.61
CA HIS A 134 26.13 -3.83 6.79
C HIS A 134 24.64 -3.64 6.54
N VAL A 135 24.19 -3.80 5.30
CA VAL A 135 22.78 -3.66 4.88
C VAL A 135 22.24 -4.93 4.22
N LEU A 136 23.13 -5.77 3.68
CA LEU A 136 22.82 -7.05 3.05
C LEU A 136 23.66 -8.15 3.70
N THR A 137 23.03 -9.30 3.94
CA THR A 137 23.77 -10.53 4.20
C THR A 137 24.51 -10.98 2.93
N PRO A 138 25.59 -11.78 3.07
CA PRO A 138 26.33 -12.28 1.91
C PRO A 138 25.45 -13.05 0.92
N ASN A 139 24.45 -13.80 1.40
CA ASN A 139 23.56 -14.56 0.53
C ASN A 139 22.62 -13.67 -0.28
N GLU A 140 22.06 -12.61 0.33
CA GLU A 140 21.23 -11.64 -0.39
C GLU A 140 22.04 -10.89 -1.45
N ALA A 141 23.26 -10.48 -1.11
CA ALA A 141 24.14 -9.78 -2.04
C ALA A 141 24.46 -10.64 -3.28
N ARG A 142 24.77 -11.93 -3.07
CA ARG A 142 24.99 -12.89 -4.16
C ARG A 142 23.74 -13.14 -5.00
N GLY A 143 22.58 -13.26 -4.35
CA GLY A 143 21.31 -13.42 -5.03
C GLY A 143 21.03 -12.27 -6.01
N ILE A 144 21.34 -11.03 -5.62
CA ILE A 144 21.17 -9.82 -6.44
C ILE A 144 22.14 -9.79 -7.64
N LEU A 145 23.40 -10.15 -7.42
CA LEU A 145 24.41 -10.19 -8.48
C LEU A 145 24.18 -11.37 -9.44
N GLY A 146 23.48 -12.41 -8.97
CA GLY A 146 23.33 -13.68 -9.65
C GLY A 146 24.57 -14.55 -9.46
N ASP A 147 24.36 -15.86 -9.25
CA ASP A 147 25.45 -16.83 -9.27
C ASP A 147 26.15 -16.71 -10.63
N GLY A 148 27.41 -16.28 -10.65
CA GLY A 148 28.22 -16.06 -11.84
C GLY A 148 28.49 -17.32 -12.68
N LYS A 149 27.44 -17.98 -13.17
CA LYS A 149 27.47 -18.97 -14.24
C LYS A 149 27.37 -18.23 -15.56
N SER A 150 28.51 -17.65 -15.96
CA SER A 150 28.85 -17.53 -17.38
C SER A 150 29.71 -18.73 -17.77
#